data_AF-A0A7C4LF58-F1
#
_entry.id   AF-A0A7C4LF58-F1
#
_cell.length_a   1.000
_cell.length_b   1.000
_cell.length_c   1.000
_cell.angle_alpha   90.00
_cell.angle_beta   90.00
_cell.angle_gamma   90.00
#
_symmetry.space_group_name_H-M   'P 1'
#
loop_
_entity.id
_entity.type
_entity.pdbx_description
1 polymer ?
#
loop_
_entity_poly.entity_id
_entity_poly.type
_entity_poly.pdbx_seq_one_letter_code
_entity_poly.pdbx_strand_id
1 'polypeptide(L)'
;MKVRLGNVLSTSVAVGVGVLALLAYFVDGLAAVRVQLLAWGGLLAAVAVLIGVLNLLRVHTRKMTEQTPGWPYSLFTFLGFLLALIAALAAFLPGQGGPTTNIFSRFLFQHVIEATSAALAALLVFILIFAGYRLMRRPPTLVTVVFLVTAAVSLIAMAPEVVGLPDFGLRDLGRWLSQVPAVAGARGLALGIALGIIATGLRLLLALDRPYGD
;
A
#
# COMPACT_ATOMS: atom_id res chain seq x y z
N MET A 1 -7.75 -39.02 13.02
CA MET A 1 -7.87 -37.55 13.18
C MET A 1 -8.64 -37.26 14.47
N LYS A 2 -7.97 -36.78 15.52
CA LYS A 2 -8.67 -36.31 16.74
C LYS A 2 -9.13 -34.88 16.47
N VAL A 3 -10.41 -34.72 16.15
CA VAL A 3 -11.02 -33.39 16.03
C VAL A 3 -11.03 -32.77 17.43
N ARG A 4 -10.18 -31.77 17.67
CA ARG A 4 -10.22 -30.97 18.90
C ARG A 4 -11.48 -30.12 18.85
N LEU A 5 -12.44 -30.39 19.73
CA LEU A 5 -13.76 -29.75 19.78
C LEU A 5 -13.66 -28.20 19.83
N GLY A 6 -12.62 -27.67 20.48
CA GLY A 6 -12.35 -26.22 20.56
C GLY A 6 -12.06 -25.57 19.20
N ASN A 7 -11.36 -26.25 18.30
CA ASN A 7 -10.98 -25.71 17.00
C ASN A 7 -12.20 -25.60 16.08
N VAL A 8 -13.14 -26.55 16.21
CA VAL A 8 -14.42 -26.53 15.51
C VAL A 8 -15.31 -25.42 16.02
N LEU A 9 -15.43 -25.26 17.34
CA LEU A 9 -16.22 -24.19 17.94
C LEU A 9 -15.74 -22.81 17.48
N SER A 10 -14.43 -22.56 17.53
CA SER A 10 -13.86 -21.27 17.12
C SER A 10 -14.08 -20.97 15.63
N THR A 11 -13.92 -21.98 14.77
CA THR A 11 -14.19 -21.84 13.34
C THR A 11 -15.66 -21.56 13.06
N SER A 12 -16.58 -22.25 13.75
CA SER A 12 -18.02 -22.01 13.63
C SER A 12 -18.42 -20.61 14.08
N VAL A 13 -17.81 -20.10 15.14
CA VAL A 13 -18.04 -18.71 15.59
C VAL A 13 -17.52 -17.71 14.54
N ALA A 14 -16.31 -17.91 14.01
CA ALA A 14 -15.74 -17.03 13.00
C ALA A 14 -16.61 -16.98 11.73
N VAL A 15 -17.04 -18.14 11.23
CA VAL A 15 -17.97 -18.25 10.10
C VAL A 15 -19.30 -17.58 10.42
N GLY A 16 -19.88 -17.85 11.60
CA GLY A 16 -21.17 -17.27 12.01
C GLY A 16 -21.13 -15.75 12.09
N VAL A 17 -20.08 -15.17 12.67
CA VAL A 17 -19.89 -13.71 12.74
C VAL A 17 -19.70 -13.12 11.35
N GLY A 18 -18.93 -13.79 10.49
CA GLY A 18 -18.71 -13.33 9.11
C GLY A 18 -20.00 -13.36 8.27
N VAL A 19 -20.80 -14.42 8.38
CA VAL A 19 -22.12 -14.51 7.71
C VAL A 19 -23.07 -13.46 8.27
N LEU A 20 -23.11 -13.26 9.60
CA LEU A 20 -23.92 -12.22 10.23
C LEU A 20 -23.53 -10.82 9.74
N ALA A 21 -22.23 -10.54 9.63
CA ALA A 21 -21.74 -9.27 9.12
C ALA A 21 -22.20 -9.01 7.68
N LEU A 22 -22.17 -10.04 6.82
CA LEU A 22 -22.68 -9.95 5.45
C LEU A 22 -24.20 -9.73 5.42
N LEU A 23 -24.97 -10.54 6.16
CA LEU A 23 -26.43 -10.40 6.23
C LEU A 23 -26.85 -9.02 6.74
N ALA A 24 -26.08 -8.43 7.66
CA ALA A 24 -26.36 -7.11 8.21
C ALA A 24 -26.24 -5.96 7.18
N TYR A 25 -25.68 -6.20 5.99
CA TYR A 25 -25.75 -5.25 4.86
C TYR A 25 -27.05 -5.31 4.07
N PHE A 26 -27.73 -6.46 4.05
CA PHE A 26 -28.94 -6.68 3.24
C PHE A 26 -30.25 -6.51 4.02
N VAL A 27 -30.20 -6.55 5.35
CA VAL A 27 -31.37 -6.48 6.23
C VAL A 27 -31.35 -5.21 7.07
N ASP A 28 -32.30 -4.30 6.85
CA ASP A 28 -32.35 -3.01 7.55
C ASP A 28 -32.47 -3.15 9.08
N GLY A 29 -33.18 -4.17 9.56
CA GLY A 29 -33.30 -4.48 11.00
C GLY A 29 -31.99 -4.84 11.70
N LEU A 30 -30.91 -5.11 10.94
CA LEU A 30 -29.59 -5.43 11.47
C LEU A 30 -28.60 -4.25 11.39
N ALA A 31 -29.07 -3.04 11.07
CA ALA A 31 -28.20 -1.86 10.94
C ALA A 31 -27.37 -1.58 12.21
N ALA A 32 -27.96 -1.71 13.40
CA ALA A 32 -27.24 -1.54 14.67
C ALA A 32 -26.13 -2.60 14.86
N VAL A 33 -26.41 -3.86 14.49
CA VAL A 33 -25.44 -4.96 14.52
C VAL A 33 -24.31 -4.69 13.53
N ARG A 34 -24.61 -4.23 12.31
CA ARG A 34 -23.60 -3.84 11.32
C ARG A 34 -22.66 -2.79 11.86
N VAL A 35 -23.19 -1.71 12.43
CA VAL A 35 -22.38 -0.62 13.01
C VAL A 35 -21.48 -1.15 14.13
N GLN A 36 -22.02 -2.01 15.01
CA GLN A 36 -21.25 -2.59 16.10
C GLN A 36 -20.13 -3.52 15.61
N LEU A 37 -20.41 -4.39 14.63
CA LEU A 37 -19.42 -5.29 14.04
C LEU A 37 -18.33 -4.51 13.30
N LEU A 38 -18.69 -3.43 12.59
CA LEU A 38 -17.71 -2.56 11.95
C LEU A 38 -16.85 -1.82 12.98
N ALA A 39 -17.42 -1.38 14.10
CA ALA A 39 -16.66 -0.76 15.19
C ALA A 39 -15.64 -1.74 15.80
N TRP A 40 -16.05 -2.99 16.06
CA TRP A 40 -15.13 -4.04 16.51
C TRP A 40 -14.07 -4.38 15.48
N GLY A 41 -14.44 -4.48 14.20
CA GLY A 41 -13.50 -4.67 13.09
C GLY A 41 -12.48 -3.54 13.01
N GLY A 42 -12.93 -2.28 13.18
CA GLY A 42 -12.05 -1.11 13.24
C GLY A 42 -11.09 -1.16 14.43
N LEU A 43 -11.56 -1.58 15.60
CA LEU A 43 -10.71 -1.77 16.78
C LEU A 43 -9.65 -2.85 16.53
N LEU A 44 -10.03 -4.00 15.97
CA LEU A 44 -9.10 -5.08 15.61
C LEU A 44 -8.09 -4.62 14.56
N ALA A 45 -8.51 -3.84 13.56
CA ALA A 45 -7.60 -3.27 12.56
C ALA A 45 -6.59 -2.30 13.20
N ALA A 46 -7.02 -1.45 14.14
CA ALA A 46 -6.12 -0.57 14.88
C ALA A 46 -5.10 -1.37 15.71
N VAL A 47 -5.55 -2.42 16.40
CA VAL A 47 -4.65 -3.34 17.14
C VAL A 47 -3.69 -4.05 16.18
N ALA A 48 -4.15 -4.50 15.02
CA ALA A 48 -3.29 -5.13 14.01
C ALA A 48 -2.19 -4.19 13.51
N VAL A 49 -2.50 -2.90 13.30
CA VAL A 49 -1.49 -1.88 12.97
C VAL A 49 -0.47 -1.75 14.10
N LEU A 50 -0.91 -1.70 15.36
CA LEU A 50 0.00 -1.66 16.51
C LEU A 50 0.91 -2.89 16.56
N ILE A 51 0.36 -4.10 16.36
CA ILE A 51 1.16 -5.34 16.28
C ILE A 51 2.16 -5.26 15.12
N GLY A 52 1.76 -4.71 13.97
CA GLY A 52 2.65 -4.49 12.83
C GLY A 52 3.81 -3.57 13.15
N VAL A 53 3.54 -2.45 13.83
CA VAL A 53 4.57 -1.51 14.31
C VAL A 53 5.50 -2.19 15.33
N LEU A 54 4.94 -2.89 16.32
CA LEU A 54 5.74 -3.61 17.32
C LEU A 54 6.61 -4.70 16.68
N ASN A 55 6.10 -5.40 15.66
CA ASN A 55 6.87 -6.38 14.91
C ASN A 55 8.02 -5.72 14.15
N LEU A 56 7.77 -4.59 13.47
CA LEU A 56 8.80 -3.83 12.78
C LEU A 56 9.90 -3.39 13.76
N LEU A 57 9.51 -2.78 14.88
CA LEU A 57 10.46 -2.35 15.91
C LEU A 57 11.23 -3.54 16.48
N ARG A 58 10.57 -4.66 16.79
CA ARG A 58 11.23 -5.87 17.30
C ARG A 58 12.27 -6.41 16.32
N VAL A 59 11.95 -6.49 15.03
CA VAL A 59 12.88 -6.96 13.99
C VAL A 59 14.09 -6.04 13.91
N HIS A 60 13.88 -4.73 13.89
CA HIS A 60 14.98 -3.76 13.79
C HIS A 60 15.81 -3.66 15.06
N THR A 61 15.21 -3.74 16.25
CA THR A 61 15.92 -3.81 17.53
C THR A 61 16.77 -5.07 17.60
N ARG A 62 16.22 -6.24 17.25
CA ARG A 62 17.01 -7.49 17.17
C ARG A 62 18.18 -7.34 16.21
N LYS A 63 17.95 -6.74 15.03
CA LYS A 63 18.98 -6.45 14.03
C LYS A 63 20.12 -5.59 14.58
N MET A 64 19.80 -4.60 15.42
CA MET A 64 20.79 -3.74 16.10
C MET A 64 21.55 -4.49 17.19
N THR A 65 20.86 -5.27 18.03
CA THR A 65 21.47 -6.03 19.12
C THR A 65 22.42 -7.11 18.59
N GLU A 66 22.02 -7.82 17.54
CA GLU A 66 22.80 -8.88 16.90
C GLU A 66 23.83 -8.34 15.90
N GLN A 67 23.86 -7.02 15.64
CA GLN A 67 24.75 -6.34 14.70
C GLN A 67 24.84 -6.98 13.30
N THR A 68 23.74 -7.57 12.83
CA THR A 68 23.70 -8.23 11.52
C THR A 68 23.97 -7.24 10.36
N PRO A 69 24.37 -7.71 9.17
CA PRO A 69 24.70 -6.84 8.04
C PRO A 69 23.60 -5.80 7.73
N GLY A 70 24.02 -4.54 7.66
CA GLY A 70 23.11 -3.41 7.46
C GLY A 70 22.29 -3.02 8.71
N TRP A 71 22.79 -3.28 9.92
CA TRP A 71 22.20 -2.79 11.17
C TRP A 71 22.16 -1.25 11.29
N PRO A 72 23.10 -0.45 10.73
CA PRO A 72 23.02 1.02 10.87
C PRO A 72 21.75 1.59 10.23
N TYR A 73 21.24 0.95 9.17
CA TYR A 73 19.98 1.35 8.52
C TYR A 73 18.75 1.20 9.44
N SER A 74 18.80 0.30 10.41
CA SER A 74 17.76 0.19 11.43
C SER A 74 17.65 1.47 12.27
N LEU A 75 18.74 2.23 12.46
CA LEU A 75 18.72 3.47 13.25
C LEU A 75 17.86 4.53 12.56
N PHE A 76 17.98 4.65 11.25
CA PHE A 76 17.12 5.54 10.46
C PHE A 76 15.65 5.13 10.49
N THR A 77 15.37 3.82 10.56
CA THR A 77 14.00 3.32 10.70
C THR A 77 13.41 3.74 12.06
N PHE A 78 14.19 3.61 13.14
CA PHE A 78 13.77 4.00 14.48
C PHE A 78 13.58 5.51 14.62
N LEU A 79 14.50 6.30 14.05
CA LEU A 79 14.40 7.75 14.02
C LEU A 79 13.19 8.22 13.20
N GLY A 80 12.96 7.63 12.03
CA GLY A 80 11.78 7.91 11.20
C GLY A 80 10.47 7.60 11.92
N PHE A 81 10.42 6.47 12.65
CA PHE A 81 9.27 6.13 13.49
C PHE A 81 9.03 7.17 14.59
N LEU A 82 10.08 7.58 15.32
CA LEU A 82 9.96 8.61 16.37
C LEU A 82 9.49 9.95 15.81
N LEU A 83 10.04 10.38 14.68
CA LEU A 83 9.62 11.62 14.02
C LEU A 83 8.15 11.57 13.59
N ALA A 84 7.71 10.45 13.00
CA ALA A 84 6.31 10.25 12.61
C ALA A 84 5.37 10.26 13.84
N LEU A 85 5.78 9.61 14.94
CA LEU A 85 5.01 9.59 16.18
C LEU A 85 4.90 11.00 16.78
N ILE A 86 6.00 11.75 16.85
CA ILE A 86 6.01 13.13 17.36
C ILE A 86 5.11 14.02 16.49
N ALA A 87 5.19 13.91 15.16
CA ALA A 87 4.34 14.68 14.26
C ALA A 87 2.85 14.36 14.44
N ALA A 88 2.51 13.09 14.65
CA ALA A 88 1.15 12.64 14.91
C ALA A 88 0.63 13.17 16.26
N LEU A 89 1.44 13.09 17.33
CA LEU A 89 1.07 13.61 18.64
C LEU A 89 0.97 15.14 18.66
N ALA A 90 1.84 15.82 17.92
CA ALA A 90 1.81 17.27 17.79
C ALA A 90 0.53 17.78 17.13
N ALA A 91 -0.15 16.95 16.33
CA ALA A 91 -1.44 17.26 15.71
C ALA A 91 -2.59 17.47 16.72
N PHE A 92 -2.41 17.04 17.97
CA PHE A 92 -3.39 17.25 19.05
C PHE A 92 -3.09 18.50 19.90
N LEU A 93 -1.99 19.23 19.63
CA LEU A 93 -1.67 20.47 20.33
C LEU A 93 -2.56 21.63 19.84
N PRO A 94 -3.08 22.49 20.73
CA PRO A 94 -3.90 23.64 20.35
C PRO A 94 -3.13 24.58 19.41
N GLY A 95 -3.80 25.08 18.36
CA GLY A 95 -3.26 26.10 17.44
C GLY A 95 -2.42 25.56 16.27
N GLN A 96 -2.18 24.27 16.17
CA GLN A 96 -1.36 23.67 15.10
C GLN A 96 -2.17 23.22 13.87
N GLY A 97 -3.49 23.42 13.86
CA GLY A 97 -4.39 22.83 12.88
C GLY A 97 -4.61 21.33 13.13
N GLY A 98 -5.71 20.79 12.61
CA GLY A 98 -6.06 19.37 12.81
C GLY A 98 -5.03 18.39 12.22
N PRO A 99 -5.31 17.07 12.32
CA PRO A 99 -4.38 15.99 11.94
C PRO A 99 -3.78 16.08 10.54
N THR A 100 -4.45 16.76 9.61
CA THR A 100 -4.04 16.90 8.20
C THR A 100 -3.34 18.22 7.88
N THR A 101 -3.33 19.19 8.80
CA THR A 101 -2.82 20.55 8.55
C THR A 101 -1.63 20.94 9.42
N ASN A 102 -1.23 20.05 10.34
CA ASN A 102 -0.14 20.30 11.27
C ASN A 102 1.21 20.51 10.56
N ILE A 103 1.97 21.51 11.03
CA ILE A 103 3.28 21.92 10.51
C ILE A 103 4.26 20.74 10.46
N PHE A 104 4.30 19.91 11.51
CA PHE A 104 5.17 18.74 11.59
C PHE A 104 4.78 17.66 10.57
N SER A 105 3.48 17.43 10.36
CA SER A 105 3.01 16.47 9.35
C SER A 105 3.35 16.93 7.94
N ARG A 106 3.21 18.23 7.63
CA ARG A 106 3.63 18.81 6.36
C ARG A 106 5.14 18.71 6.16
N PHE A 107 5.93 18.98 7.20
CA PHE A 107 7.38 18.86 7.15
C PHE A 107 7.82 17.44 6.76
N LEU A 108 7.25 16.41 7.42
CA LEU A 108 7.54 15.02 7.10
C LEU A 108 7.10 14.64 5.69
N PHE A 109 5.93 15.13 5.26
CA PHE A 109 5.45 14.88 3.90
C PHE A 109 6.44 15.42 2.85
N GLN A 110 6.81 16.70 2.96
CA GLN A 110 7.66 17.38 1.97
C GLN A 110 9.12 16.89 2.00
N HIS A 111 9.67 16.61 3.17
CA HIS A 111 11.10 16.31 3.29
C HIS A 111 11.42 14.82 3.35
N VAL A 112 10.48 13.99 3.82
CA VAL A 112 10.71 12.55 3.98
C VAL A 112 9.93 11.77 2.94
N ILE A 113 8.61 11.95 2.86
CA ILE A 113 7.75 11.15 1.98
C ILE A 113 8.02 11.51 0.52
N GLU A 114 7.98 12.79 0.16
CA GLU A 114 8.24 13.26 -1.20
C GLU A 114 9.67 12.89 -1.64
N ALA A 115 10.69 13.17 -0.82
CA ALA A 115 12.07 12.82 -1.14
C ALA A 115 12.28 11.30 -1.33
N THR A 116 11.69 10.47 -0.48
CA THR A 116 11.76 9.01 -0.61
C THR A 116 11.03 8.54 -1.86
N SER A 117 9.86 9.10 -2.15
CA SER A 117 9.10 8.79 -3.37
C SER A 117 9.87 9.16 -4.63
N ALA A 118 10.57 10.30 -4.62
CA ALA A 118 11.44 10.75 -5.70
C ALA A 118 12.64 9.82 -5.88
N ALA A 119 13.26 9.36 -4.79
CA ALA A 119 14.36 8.40 -4.82
C ALA A 119 13.91 7.04 -5.41
N LEU A 120 12.74 6.55 -5.02
CA LEU A 120 12.14 5.33 -5.58
C LEU A 120 11.78 5.51 -7.07
N ALA A 121 11.26 6.67 -7.45
CA ALA A 121 10.99 7.01 -8.85
C ALA A 121 12.29 7.07 -9.67
N ALA A 122 13.35 7.66 -9.13
CA ALA A 122 14.66 7.69 -9.77
C ALA A 122 15.24 6.28 -9.96
N LEU A 123 15.11 5.41 -8.94
CA LEU A 123 15.52 4.01 -9.05
C LEU A 123 14.69 3.27 -10.12
N LEU A 124 13.38 3.53 -10.18
CA LEU A 124 12.51 2.97 -11.21
C LEU A 124 12.95 3.40 -12.61
N VAL A 125 13.23 4.69 -12.82
CA VAL A 125 13.74 5.22 -14.10
C VAL A 125 15.07 4.55 -14.46
N PHE A 126 15.99 4.41 -13.51
CA PHE A 126 17.25 3.71 -13.74
C PHE A 126 17.04 2.25 -14.19
N ILE A 127 16.17 1.51 -13.49
CA ILE A 127 15.82 0.13 -13.86
C ILE A 127 15.15 0.08 -15.24
N LEU A 128 14.26 1.02 -15.55
CA LEU A 128 13.58 1.10 -16.85
C LEU A 128 14.57 1.36 -18.00
N ILE A 129 15.54 2.25 -17.81
CA ILE A 129 16.60 2.52 -18.78
C ILE A 129 17.45 1.26 -18.99
N PHE A 130 17.87 0.61 -17.91
CA PHE A 130 18.65 -0.64 -17.99
C PHE A 130 17.86 -1.76 -18.67
N ALA A 131 16.57 -1.90 -18.36
CA ALA A 131 15.67 -2.85 -19.01
C ALA A 131 15.50 -2.54 -20.50
N GLY A 132 15.31 -1.27 -20.86
CA GLY A 132 15.23 -0.81 -22.24
C GLY A 132 16.50 -1.14 -23.03
N TYR A 133 17.67 -0.86 -22.47
CA TYR A 133 18.95 -1.24 -23.06
C TYR A 133 19.07 -2.75 -23.29
N ARG A 134 18.70 -3.55 -22.29
CA ARG A 134 18.70 -5.02 -22.40
C ARG A 134 17.72 -5.52 -23.47
N LEU A 135 16.58 -4.86 -23.61
CA LEU A 135 15.55 -5.21 -24.60
C LEU A 135 15.99 -4.86 -26.03
N MET A 136 16.70 -3.75 -26.24
CA MET A 136 17.24 -3.37 -27.56
C MET A 136 18.30 -4.34 -28.09
N ARG A 137 18.99 -5.07 -27.20
CA ARG A 137 19.97 -6.11 -27.57
C ARG A 137 19.33 -7.43 -28.00
N ARG A 138 18.01 -7.57 -27.87
CA ARG A 138 17.25 -8.75 -28.32
C ARG A 138 16.49 -8.42 -29.60
N PRO A 139 16.17 -9.41 -30.44
CA PRO A 139 15.34 -9.17 -31.62
C PRO A 139 14.00 -8.54 -31.19
N PRO A 140 13.50 -7.52 -31.92
CA PRO A 140 12.33 -6.78 -31.52
C PRO A 140 11.10 -7.69 -31.54
N THR A 141 10.49 -7.86 -30.36
CA THR A 141 9.15 -8.44 -30.23
C THR A 141 8.11 -7.32 -30.18
N LEU A 142 6.84 -7.63 -30.43
CA LEU A 142 5.75 -6.65 -30.31
C LEU A 142 5.75 -5.98 -28.93
N VAL A 143 6.00 -6.73 -27.86
CA VAL A 143 6.11 -6.19 -26.49
C VAL A 143 7.28 -5.22 -26.34
N THR A 144 8.44 -5.57 -26.92
CA THR A 144 9.62 -4.69 -26.92
C THR A 144 9.32 -3.38 -27.63
N VAL A 145 8.69 -3.43 -28.80
CA VAL A 145 8.34 -2.24 -29.59
C VAL A 145 7.35 -1.36 -28.81
N VAL A 146 6.27 -1.95 -28.30
CA VAL A 146 5.26 -1.22 -27.52
C VAL A 146 5.88 -0.59 -26.27
N PHE A 147 6.72 -1.31 -25.54
CA PHE A 147 7.41 -0.77 -24.37
C PHE A 147 8.32 0.40 -24.73
N LEU A 148 9.17 0.26 -25.75
CA LEU A 148 10.12 1.29 -26.16
C LEU A 148 9.41 2.54 -26.67
N VAL A 149 8.36 2.38 -27.48
CA VAL A 149 7.54 3.52 -27.96
C VAL A 149 6.86 4.21 -26.80
N THR A 150 6.24 3.46 -25.88
CA THR A 150 5.56 4.04 -24.71
C THR A 150 6.54 4.77 -23.79
N ALA A 151 7.72 4.20 -23.57
CA ALA A 151 8.77 4.82 -22.76
C ALA A 151 9.31 6.10 -23.43
N ALA A 152 9.59 6.06 -24.74
CA ALA A 152 10.06 7.22 -25.50
C ALA A 152 9.03 8.36 -25.49
N VAL A 153 7.76 8.05 -25.77
CA VAL A 153 6.67 9.04 -25.73
C VAL A 153 6.52 9.63 -24.33
N SER A 154 6.56 8.80 -23.29
CA SER A 154 6.46 9.26 -21.89
C SER A 154 7.62 10.19 -21.52
N LEU A 155 8.86 9.85 -21.90
CA LEU A 155 10.03 10.68 -21.62
C LEU A 155 9.97 12.02 -22.36
N ILE A 156 9.56 12.02 -23.63
CA ILE A 156 9.41 13.24 -24.43
C ILE A 156 8.30 14.12 -23.86
N ALA A 157 7.17 13.53 -23.46
CA ALA A 157 6.05 14.28 -22.88
C ALA A 157 6.40 14.95 -21.53
N MET A 158 7.36 14.38 -20.79
CA MET A 158 7.85 14.95 -19.53
C MET A 158 8.96 16.01 -19.72
N ALA A 159 9.47 16.19 -20.94
CA ALA A 159 10.53 17.15 -21.21
C ALA A 159 10.04 18.62 -21.06
N PRO A 160 10.86 19.53 -20.50
CA PRO A 160 10.57 20.97 -20.45
C PRO A 160 10.33 21.54 -21.85
N GLU A 161 9.50 22.59 -21.97
CA GLU A 161 9.26 23.25 -23.26
C GLU A 161 10.55 23.87 -23.77
N VAL A 162 10.93 23.52 -24.99
CA VAL A 162 11.93 24.27 -25.73
C VAL A 162 11.19 25.46 -26.35
N VAL A 163 11.43 26.65 -25.82
CA VAL A 163 10.84 27.90 -26.31
C VAL A 163 11.09 28.02 -27.83
N GLY A 164 10.02 28.09 -28.61
CA GLY A 164 10.08 28.29 -30.07
C GLY A 164 9.69 27.08 -30.94
N LEU A 165 9.36 25.92 -30.37
CA LEU A 165 8.81 24.79 -31.12
C LEU A 165 7.27 24.71 -31.00
N PRO A 166 6.53 24.44 -32.08
CA PRO A 166 5.09 24.18 -32.00
C PRO A 166 4.81 22.88 -31.23
N ASP A 167 3.83 22.92 -30.32
CA ASP A 167 3.40 21.72 -29.58
C ASP A 167 2.68 20.76 -30.52
N PHE A 168 3.29 19.60 -30.79
CA PHE A 168 2.74 18.55 -31.64
C PHE A 168 1.65 17.70 -30.93
N GLY A 169 1.07 18.18 -29.82
CA GLY A 169 0.08 17.45 -29.02
C GLY A 169 0.69 16.31 -28.18
N LEU A 170 2.02 16.26 -28.08
CA LEU A 170 2.75 15.24 -27.31
C LEU A 170 2.44 15.35 -25.81
N ARG A 171 2.12 16.56 -25.33
CA ARG A 171 1.70 16.82 -23.94
C ARG A 171 0.32 16.25 -23.64
N ASP A 172 -0.62 16.39 -24.56
CA ASP A 172 -1.96 15.81 -24.42
C ASP A 172 -1.88 14.28 -24.43
N LEU A 173 -1.04 13.70 -25.30
CA LEU A 173 -0.79 12.27 -25.34
C LEU A 173 -0.15 11.76 -24.04
N GLY A 174 0.86 12.47 -23.50
CA GLY A 174 1.47 12.14 -22.21
C GLY A 174 0.52 12.28 -21.02
N ARG A 175 -0.34 13.31 -21.02
CA ARG A 175 -1.43 13.45 -20.03
C ARG A 175 -2.42 12.30 -20.16
N TRP A 176 -2.82 11.90 -21.36
CA TRP A 176 -3.71 10.76 -21.55
C TRP A 176 -3.07 9.44 -21.06
N LEU A 177 -1.81 9.19 -21.41
CA LEU A 177 -1.03 8.02 -20.96
C LEU A 177 -0.94 7.93 -19.43
N SER A 178 -0.67 9.05 -18.76
CA SER A 178 -0.54 9.10 -17.31
C SER A 178 -1.89 9.05 -16.58
N GLN A 179 -2.96 9.59 -17.15
CA GLN A 179 -4.27 9.66 -16.49
C GLN A 179 -5.17 8.47 -16.80
N VAL A 180 -4.97 7.78 -17.93
CA VAL A 180 -5.83 6.66 -18.35
C VAL A 180 -5.13 5.32 -18.11
N PRO A 181 -4.13 4.86 -18.90
CA PRO A 181 -3.43 3.60 -18.66
C PRO A 181 -2.78 3.47 -17.27
N ALA A 182 -2.04 4.49 -16.82
CA ALA A 182 -1.28 4.36 -15.56
C ALA A 182 -2.22 4.33 -14.34
N VAL A 183 -3.25 5.18 -14.32
CA VAL A 183 -4.28 5.16 -13.29
C VAL A 183 -5.10 3.87 -13.36
N ALA A 184 -5.42 3.36 -14.56
CA ALA A 184 -6.09 2.07 -14.72
C ALA A 184 -5.25 0.92 -14.14
N GLY A 185 -3.92 0.93 -14.34
CA GLY A 185 -3.01 -0.03 -13.72
C GLY A 185 -2.99 0.06 -12.19
N ALA A 186 -2.90 1.28 -11.64
CA ALA A 186 -2.94 1.50 -10.19
C ALA A 186 -4.27 1.04 -9.57
N ARG A 187 -5.39 1.34 -10.22
CA ARG A 187 -6.72 0.86 -9.82
C ARG A 187 -6.85 -0.66 -9.97
N GLY A 188 -6.29 -1.24 -11.03
CA GLY A 188 -6.24 -2.69 -11.22
C GLY A 188 -5.50 -3.40 -10.09
N LEU A 189 -4.38 -2.84 -9.63
CA LEU A 189 -3.65 -3.34 -8.46
C LEU A 189 -4.48 -3.21 -7.18
N ALA A 190 -5.14 -2.07 -6.96
CA ALA A 190 -6.03 -1.88 -5.81
C ALA A 190 -7.20 -2.87 -5.81
N LEU A 191 -7.81 -3.12 -6.97
CA LEU A 191 -8.85 -4.14 -7.15
C LEU A 191 -8.31 -5.54 -6.91
N GLY A 192 -7.10 -5.85 -7.38
CA GLY A 192 -6.44 -7.14 -7.13
C GLY A 192 -6.21 -7.39 -5.64
N ILE A 193 -5.75 -6.38 -4.90
CA ILE A 193 -5.60 -6.45 -3.44
C ILE A 193 -6.95 -6.66 -2.77
N ALA A 194 -7.98 -5.90 -3.16
CA ALA A 194 -9.32 -6.04 -2.61
C ALA A 194 -9.90 -7.45 -2.86
N LEU A 195 -9.75 -7.98 -4.07
CA LEU A 195 -10.16 -9.34 -4.42
C LEU A 195 -9.37 -10.39 -3.63
N GLY A 196 -8.08 -10.20 -3.39
CA GLY A 196 -7.27 -11.08 -2.55
C GLY A 196 -7.75 -11.12 -1.09
N ILE A 197 -8.13 -9.97 -0.54
CA ILE A 197 -8.73 -9.86 0.79
C ILE A 197 -10.09 -10.58 0.83
N ILE A 198 -10.95 -10.34 -0.17
CA ILE A 198 -12.25 -11.00 -0.28
C ILE A 198 -12.09 -12.52 -0.42
N ALA A 199 -11.15 -13.00 -1.24
CA ALA A 199 -10.89 -14.42 -1.43
C ALA A 199 -10.44 -15.09 -0.11
N THR A 200 -9.58 -14.42 0.65
CA THR A 200 -9.16 -14.88 1.99
C THR A 200 -10.35 -14.91 2.95
N GLY A 201 -11.18 -13.88 2.95
CA GLY A 201 -12.41 -13.83 3.74
C GLY A 201 -13.41 -14.92 3.36
N LEU A 202 -13.59 -15.19 2.07
CA LEU A 202 -14.51 -16.24 1.58
C LEU A 202 -14.02 -17.64 1.96
N ARG A 203 -12.71 -17.91 1.88
CA ARG A 203 -12.14 -19.19 2.34
C ARG A 203 -12.41 -19.41 3.83
N LEU A 204 -12.29 -18.35 4.64
CA LEU A 204 -12.67 -18.40 6.05
C LEU A 204 -14.17 -18.66 6.23
N LEU A 205 -15.05 -17.96 5.50
CA LEU A 205 -16.52 -18.13 5.57
C LEU A 205 -16.98 -19.53 5.16
N LEU A 206 -16.33 -20.14 4.16
CA LEU A 206 -16.61 -21.49 3.72
C LEU A 206 -15.99 -22.56 4.64
N ALA A 207 -15.36 -22.15 5.75
CA ALA A 207 -14.64 -23.02 6.68
C ALA A 207 -13.52 -23.86 6.02
N LEU A 208 -13.00 -23.40 4.88
CA LEU A 208 -11.87 -24.02 4.17
C LEU A 208 -10.57 -23.76 4.92
N ASP A 209 -10.38 -22.52 5.39
CA ASP A 209 -9.28 -22.13 6.27
C ASP A 209 -9.76 -22.17 7.73
N ARG A 210 -9.07 -22.95 8.58
CA ARG A 210 -9.35 -23.08 10.02
C ARG A 210 -8.31 -22.27 10.81
N PRO A 211 -8.58 -21.01 11.17
CA PRO A 211 -7.59 -20.12 11.80
C PRO A 211 -7.07 -20.59 13.17
N TYR A 212 -7.72 -21.56 13.80
CA TYR A 212 -7.38 -22.09 15.12
C TYR A 212 -7.11 -23.60 15.08
N GLY A 213 -6.63 -24.11 13.94
CA GLY A 213 -6.57 -25.53 13.63
C GLY A 213 -5.41 -26.33 14.23
N ASP A 214 -4.35 -25.68 14.72
CA ASP A 214 -3.15 -26.32 15.29
C ASP A 214 -3.25 -26.57 16.80
#